data_AF-A0A923LFW7-F1
#
_entry.id   AF-A0A923LFW7-F1
#
_cell.length_a   1.000
_cell.length_b   1.000
_cell.length_c   1.000
_cell.angle_alpha   90.00
_cell.angle_beta   90.00
_cell.angle_gamma   90.00
#
_symmetry.space_group_name_H-M   'P 1'
#
loop_
_entity.id
_entity.type
_entity.pdbx_description
1 polymer ?
#
loop_
_entity_poly.entity_id
_entity_poly.type
_entity_poly.pdbx_seq_one_letter_code
_entity_poly.pdbx_strand_id
1 'polypeptide(L)'
;MAGCTCENWTLEDLSNALRDMHKDNKRIVVPMFQRGKRWKKGQEQKFIDSLIKGYPVGTMLFYETYEDNKRTYILVDGLQRGNSIKKIYD
;
A
#
# COMPACT_ATOMS: atom_id res chain seq x y z
N MET A 1 -9.65 -19.71 11.98
CA MET A 1 -8.29 -19.17 12.01
C MET A 1 -8.22 -18.05 10.99
N ALA A 2 -7.76 -16.85 11.35
CA ALA A 2 -7.50 -15.81 10.37
C ALA A 2 -6.31 -16.28 9.52
N GLY A 3 -6.57 -16.73 8.29
CA GLY A 3 -5.53 -17.12 7.35
C GLY A 3 -4.85 -15.88 6.78
N CYS A 4 -3.52 -15.91 6.63
CA CYS A 4 -2.83 -14.93 5.81
C CYS A 4 -3.08 -15.29 4.34
N THR A 5 -3.77 -14.43 3.59
CA THR A 5 -3.97 -14.58 2.15
C THR A 5 -2.99 -13.68 1.41
N CYS A 6 -2.41 -14.19 0.32
CA CYS A 6 -1.61 -13.38 -0.60
C CYS A 6 -2.50 -12.95 -1.77
N GLU A 7 -2.66 -11.65 -1.96
CA GLU A 7 -3.32 -11.09 -3.14
C GLU A 7 -2.26 -10.47 -4.06
N ASN A 8 -2.37 -10.75 -5.37
CA ASN A 8 -1.54 -10.07 -6.36
C ASN A 8 -2.22 -8.77 -6.78
N TRP A 9 -1.48 -7.67 -6.69
CA TRP A 9 -1.95 -6.34 -7.05
C TRP A 9 -0.98 -5.72 -8.06
N THR A 10 -1.52 -5.08 -9.10
CA THR A 10 -0.69 -4.24 -9.97
C THR A 10 -0.33 -2.93 -9.24
N LEU A 11 0.74 -2.27 -9.68
CA LEU A 11 1.14 -0.98 -9.10
C LEU A 11 0.07 0.11 -9.32
N GLU A 12 -0.60 0.07 -10.46
CA GLU A 12 -1.71 0.97 -10.79
C GLU A 12 -2.90 0.73 -9.85
N ASP A 13 -3.31 -0.52 -9.66
CA ASP A 13 -4.41 -0.87 -8.74
C ASP A 13 -4.13 -0.42 -7.31
N LEU A 14 -2.91 -0.66 -6.84
CA LEU A 14 -2.49 -0.25 -5.51
C LEU A 14 -2.41 1.27 -5.39
N SER A 15 -1.90 1.96 -6.41
CA SER A 15 -1.84 3.43 -6.44
C SER A 15 -3.25 4.04 -6.37
N ASN A 16 -4.18 3.55 -7.20
CA ASN A 16 -5.56 4.00 -7.23
C ASN A 16 -6.26 3.76 -5.89
N ALA A 17 -6.08 2.57 -5.28
CA ALA A 17 -6.65 2.26 -3.97
C ALA A 17 -6.08 3.11 -2.83
N LEU A 18 -4.81 3.54 -2.92
CA LEU A 18 -4.16 4.45 -1.96
C LEU A 18 -4.55 5.94 -2.15
N ARG A 19 -5.15 6.29 -3.28
CA ARG A 19 -5.59 7.66 -3.61
C ARG A 19 -7.04 7.89 -3.30
N ASP A 20 -7.90 7.13 -3.96
CA ASP A 20 -9.28 7.57 -4.19
C ASP A 20 -10.31 6.68 -3.51
N MET A 21 -9.89 5.85 -2.53
CA MET A 21 -10.77 5.00 -1.71
C MET A 21 -11.91 4.37 -2.53
N HIS A 22 -11.69 3.12 -2.96
CA HIS A 22 -12.67 2.13 -3.44
C HIS A 22 -12.27 1.55 -4.80
N LYS A 23 -11.33 0.60 -4.79
CA LYS A 23 -11.31 -0.47 -5.79
C LYS A 23 -12.19 -1.59 -5.25
N ASP A 24 -13.24 -1.99 -5.95
CA ASP A 24 -14.09 -3.14 -5.59
C ASP A 24 -14.65 -3.12 -4.15
N ASN A 25 -15.15 -1.98 -3.66
CA ASN A 25 -15.58 -1.77 -2.26
C ASN A 25 -14.48 -1.98 -1.19
N LYS A 26 -13.20 -2.05 -1.59
CA LYS A 26 -12.05 -2.13 -0.68
C LYS A 26 -11.61 -0.74 -0.26
N ARG A 27 -11.58 -0.48 1.04
CA ARG A 27 -11.09 0.76 1.64
C ARG A 27 -9.72 0.52 2.28
N ILE A 28 -8.70 1.28 1.91
CA ILE A 28 -7.41 1.25 2.63
C ILE A 28 -7.39 2.35 3.68
N VAL A 29 -7.02 2.00 4.92
CA VAL A 29 -6.88 2.93 6.03
C VAL A 29 -5.45 2.88 6.56
N VAL A 30 -4.84 4.04 6.73
CA VAL A 30 -3.54 4.17 7.41
C VAL A 30 -3.79 4.50 8.89
N PRO A 31 -3.39 3.64 9.84
CA PRO A 31 -3.59 3.92 11.26
C PRO A 31 -2.84 5.15 11.73
N MET A 32 -3.44 5.91 12.66
CA MET A 32 -2.85 7.13 13.22
C MET A 32 -1.53 6.91 13.98
N PHE A 33 -1.31 5.71 14.52
CA PHE A 33 -0.09 5.36 15.25
C PHE A 33 1.08 4.97 14.34
N GLN A 34 0.89 4.93 13.02
CA GLN A 34 2.01 4.74 12.09
C GLN A 34 2.96 5.93 12.15
N ARG A 35 4.26 5.66 12.05
CA ARG A 35 5.25 6.73 11.90
C ARG A 35 4.91 7.56 10.66
N GLY A 36 5.00 8.88 10.75
CA GLY A 36 4.81 9.77 9.60
C GLY A 36 5.84 9.50 8.48
N LYS A 37 5.84 10.36 7.45
CA LYS A 37 6.81 10.27 6.36
C LYS A 37 8.25 10.27 6.90
N ARG A 38 9.01 9.23 6.58
CA ARG A 38 10.43 9.06 6.98
C ARG A 38 11.37 8.97 5.80
N TRP A 39 10.90 8.53 4.63
CA TRP A 39 11.73 8.51 3.44
C TRP A 39 11.94 9.91 2.87
N LYS A 40 13.20 10.25 2.63
CA LYS A 40 13.60 11.42 1.84
C LYS A 40 13.44 11.09 0.35
N LYS A 41 13.39 12.12 -0.51
CA LYS A 41 13.22 11.99 -1.97
C LYS A 41 14.17 10.96 -2.60
N GLY A 42 15.45 10.94 -2.19
CA GLY A 42 16.42 9.97 -2.71
C GLY A 42 16.12 8.52 -2.33
N GLN A 43 15.49 8.26 -1.18
CA GLN A 43 15.07 6.91 -0.78
C GLN A 43 13.83 6.45 -1.57
N GLU A 44 12.88 7.37 -1.76
CA GLU A 44 11.71 7.14 -2.61
C GLU A 44 12.16 6.79 -4.04
N GLN A 45 13.06 7.58 -4.62
CA GLN A 45 13.61 7.36 -5.96
C GLN A 45 14.33 6.01 -6.10
N LYS A 46 15.16 5.62 -5.13
CA LYS A 46 15.83 4.30 -5.13
C LYS A 46 14.83 3.14 -5.11
N PHE A 47 13.74 3.30 -4.37
CA PHE A 47 12.68 2.30 -4.34
C PHE A 47 11.95 2.22 -5.69
N ILE A 48 11.62 3.36 -6.31
CA ILE A 48 11.02 3.38 -7.65
C ILE A 48 11.95 2.74 -8.70
N ASP A 49 13.24 3.07 -8.65
CA ASP A 49 14.25 2.47 -9.53
C ASP A 49 14.31 0.94 -9.36
N SER A 50 14.19 0.44 -8.13
CA SER A 50 14.13 -1.01 -7.85
C SER A 50 12.89 -1.66 -8.47
N LEU A 51 11.72 -1.00 -8.41
CA LEU A 51 10.49 -1.49 -9.04
C LEU A 51 10.65 -1.57 -10.57
N ILE A 52 11.19 -0.52 -11.20
CA ILE A 52 11.39 -0.46 -12.66
C ILE A 52 12.36 -1.55 -13.13
N LYS A 53 13.42 -1.80 -12.35
CA LYS A 53 14.43 -2.83 -12.64
C LYS A 53 13.96 -4.26 -12.34
N GLY A 54 12.77 -4.45 -11.78
CA GLY A 54 12.26 -5.76 -11.39
C GLY A 54 13.02 -6.41 -10.23
N TYR A 55 13.69 -5.60 -9.40
CA TYR A 55 14.36 -6.12 -8.21
C TYR A 55 13.34 -6.53 -7.14
N PRO A 56 13.65 -7.56 -6.34
CA PRO A 56 12.75 -7.99 -5.28
C PRO A 56 12.57 -6.87 -4.26
N VAL A 57 11.31 -6.58 -3.94
CA VAL A 57 10.93 -5.59 -2.91
C VAL A 57 10.06 -6.26 -1.85
N GLY A 58 10.05 -5.71 -0.63
CA GLY A 58 9.17 -6.19 0.43
C GLY A 58 7.69 -6.00 0.09
N THR A 59 6.85 -6.90 0.61
CA THR A 59 5.40 -6.91 0.40
C THR A 59 4.70 -5.73 1.08
N MET A 60 3.45 -5.46 0.70
CA MET A 60 2.56 -4.59 1.48
C MET A 60 1.76 -5.48 2.44
N LEU A 61 1.72 -5.14 3.73
CA LEU A 61 0.98 -5.92 4.72
C LEU A 61 -0.28 -5.17 5.15
N PHE A 62 -1.42 -5.83 5.03
CA PHE A 62 -2.71 -5.31 5.42
C PHE A 62 -3.39 -6.24 6.42
N TYR A 63 -4.16 -5.67 7.33
CA TYR A 63 -5.11 -6.38 8.17
C TYR A 63 -6.52 -6.15 7.62
N GLU A 64 -7.15 -7.21 7.13
CA GLU A 64 -8.51 -7.15 6.58
C GLU A 64 -9.54 -7.18 7.72
N THR A 65 -10.50 -6.27 7.63
CA THR A 65 -11.66 -6.15 8.52
C THR A 65 -12.91 -6.00 7.68
N TYR A 66 -14.05 -6.43 8.22
CA TYR A 66 -15.34 -6.30 7.57
C TYR A 66 -16.30 -5.58 8.50
N GLU A 67 -16.62 -4.33 8.17
CA GLU A 67 -17.50 -3.45 8.94
C GLU A 67 -18.43 -2.72 7.96
N ASP A 68 -19.70 -2.51 8.34
CA ASP A 68 -20.70 -1.79 7.53
C ASP A 68 -20.83 -2.30 6.08
N ASN A 69 -20.78 -3.62 5.89
CA ASN A 69 -20.76 -4.30 4.58
C ASN A 69 -19.60 -3.89 3.65
N LYS A 70 -18.53 -3.30 4.19
CA LYS A 70 -17.34 -2.88 3.44
C LYS A 70 -16.09 -3.59 3.95
N ARG A 71 -15.26 -4.06 3.02
CA ARG A 71 -13.93 -4.59 3.34
C ARG A 71 -12.97 -3.43 3.57
N THR A 72 -12.46 -3.32 4.78
CA THR A 72 -11.45 -2.33 5.15
C THR A 72 -10.12 -3.02 5.38
N TYR A 73 -9.09 -2.55 4.69
CA TYR A 73 -7.71 -3.00 4.79
C TYR A 73 -6.90 -1.97 5.57
N ILE A 74 -6.53 -2.31 6.79
CA ILE A 74 -5.68 -1.48 7.63
C ILE A 74 -4.23 -1.72 7.23
N LEU A 75 -3.51 -0.68 6.80
CA LEU A 75 -2.11 -0.79 6.41
C LEU A 75 -1.23 -1.01 7.66
N VAL A 76 -0.63 -2.19 7.76
CA VAL A 76 0.23 -2.60 8.89
C VAL A 76 1.70 -2.32 8.58
N ASP A 77 2.17 -2.70 7.40
CA ASP A 77 3.55 -2.42 6.93
C ASP A 77 3.57 -1.96 5.47
N GLY A 78 4.54 -1.11 5.16
CA GLY A 78 4.76 -0.62 3.80
C GLY A 78 4.36 0.83 3.57
N LEU A 79 4.09 1.63 4.61
CA LEU A 79 3.69 3.04 4.46
C LEU A 79 4.62 3.86 3.56
N GLN A 80 5.94 3.71 3.69
CA GLN A 80 6.89 4.48 2.87
C GLN A 80 6.94 3.99 1.41
N ARG A 81 6.72 2.68 1.18
CA ARG A 81 6.57 2.08 -0.15
C ARG A 81 5.28 2.57 -0.80
N GLY A 82 4.14 2.45 -0.11
CA GLY A 82 2.85 2.94 -0.57
C GLY A 82 2.87 4.43 -0.90
N ASN A 83 3.47 5.26 -0.05
CA ASN A 83 3.65 6.70 -0.33
C ASN A 83 4.51 6.98 -1.57
N SER A 84 5.49 6.12 -1.87
CA SER A 84 6.31 6.26 -3.07
C SER A 84 5.52 5.83 -4.30
N ILE A 85 4.77 4.71 -4.24
CA ILE A 85 3.90 4.21 -5.32
C ILE A 85 2.82 5.23 -5.66
N LYS A 86 2.18 5.79 -4.63
CA LYS A 86 1.18 6.85 -4.78
C LYS A 86 1.70 8.08 -5.52
N LYS A 87 3.00 8.35 -5.58
CA LYS A 87 3.55 9.50 -6.31
C LYS A 87 3.91 9.20 -7.76
N ILE A 88 4.00 7.92 -8.15
CA ILE A 88 4.41 7.53 -9.51
C ILE A 88 3.37 8.02 -10.52
N TYR A 89 2.10 7.93 -10.15
CA TYR A 89 0.97 8.17 -11.04
C TYR A 89 0.36 9.58 -10.84
N ASP A 90 1.00 10.45 -10.03
CA ASP A 90 0.40 11.71 -9.48
C ASP A 90 0.52 12.83 -10.50
#